data_AF-A0ABD2EFA8-F1
#
_entry.id   AF-A0ABD2EFA8-F1
#
_cell.length_a   1.000
_cell.length_b   1.000
_cell.length_c   1.000
_cell.angle_alpha   90.00
_cell.angle_beta   90.00
_cell.angle_gamma   90.00
#
_symmetry.space_group_name_H-M   'P 1'
#
loop_
_entity.id
_entity.type
_entity.pdbx_description
1 polymer ?
#
loop_
_entity_poly.entity_id
_entity_poly.type
_entity_poly.pdbx_seq_one_letter_code
_entity_poly.pdbx_strand_id
1 'polypeptide(L)'
;MNDYKLDEDPVTKKRTFKRFAPRKGDKIYKEFKKFYFYSDAYRPLKSACETIIEEYEDEIFSLIAQEAHSLADKLCSEKSDLCETSTHHTEL
;
A
#
# COMPACT_ATOMS: atom_id res chain seq x y z
N MET A 1 1.57 -14.05 6.50
CA MET A 1 2.02 -15.11 7.44
C MET A 1 3.42 -14.73 7.93
N ASN A 2 3.53 -13.60 8.66
CA ASN A 2 4.80 -12.84 8.76
C ASN A 2 5.28 -12.66 10.19
N ASP A 3 4.65 -13.40 11.09
CA ASP A 3 4.86 -13.26 12.51
C ASP A 3 6.05 -14.12 12.96
N TYR A 4 6.57 -15.02 12.10
CA TYR A 4 7.61 -15.99 12.45
C TYR A 4 9.02 -15.44 12.15
N LYS A 5 9.92 -15.48 13.12
CA LYS A 5 11.35 -15.17 12.96
C LYS A 5 12.24 -16.24 13.60
N LEU A 6 13.39 -16.50 12.97
CA LEU A 6 14.46 -17.34 13.52
C LEU A 6 15.13 -16.64 14.71
N ASP A 7 15.08 -17.27 15.87
CA ASP A 7 15.70 -16.86 17.12
C ASP A 7 16.75 -17.89 17.53
N GLU A 8 17.94 -17.43 17.89
CA GLU A 8 19.05 -18.29 18.32
C GLU A 8 19.37 -18.00 19.78
N ASP A 9 19.29 -19.04 20.61
CA ASP A 9 19.64 -18.94 22.04
C ASP A 9 21.13 -18.58 22.18
N PRO A 10 21.48 -17.49 22.88
CA PRO A 10 22.85 -17.01 22.97
C PRO A 10 23.78 -17.97 23.71
N VAL A 11 23.24 -18.80 24.61
CA VAL A 11 23.96 -19.76 25.44
C VAL A 11 24.01 -21.12 24.76
N THR A 12 22.87 -21.63 24.31
CA THR A 12 22.77 -23.00 23.77
C THR A 12 22.96 -23.08 22.25
N LYS A 13 23.00 -21.92 21.56
CA LYS A 13 23.07 -21.80 20.09
C LYS A 13 21.93 -22.51 19.35
N LYS A 14 20.86 -22.87 20.06
CA LYS A 14 19.71 -23.56 19.51
C LYS A 14 18.86 -22.57 18.72
N ARG A 15 18.53 -22.94 17.49
CA ARG A 15 17.69 -22.15 16.58
C ARG A 15 16.22 -22.55 16.70
N THR A 16 15.34 -21.58 16.87
CA THR A 16 13.88 -21.77 16.97
C THR A 16 13.15 -20.72 16.15
N PHE A 17 12.04 -21.09 15.50
CA PHE A 17 11.18 -20.11 14.83
C PHE A 17 10.08 -19.66 15.78
N LYS A 18 10.09 -18.37 16.16
CA LYS A 18 9.11 -17.80 17.09
C LYS A 18 8.11 -16.92 16.35
N ARG A 19 6.82 -17.13 16.64
CA ARG A 19 5.71 -16.32 16.14
C ARG A 19 5.43 -15.15 17.10
N PHE A 20 5.36 -13.93 16.60
CA PHE A 20 5.04 -12.73 17.37
C PHE A 20 3.73 -12.10 16.87
N ALA A 21 2.65 -12.24 17.64
CA ALA A 21 1.33 -11.70 17.34
C ALA A 21 0.78 -10.94 18.57
N PRO A 22 1.14 -9.67 18.79
CA PRO A 22 0.64 -8.89 19.91
C PRO A 22 -0.89 -8.67 19.79
N ARG A 23 -1.62 -8.77 20.90
CA ARG A 23 -3.08 -8.53 20.90
C ARG A 23 -3.37 -7.04 21.02
N LYS A 24 -4.53 -6.61 20.51
CA LYS A 24 -4.98 -5.21 20.56
C LYS A 24 -5.07 -4.74 22.02
N GLY A 25 -4.25 -3.77 22.40
CA GLY A 25 -4.21 -3.20 23.76
C GLY A 25 -2.95 -3.53 24.57
N ASP A 26 -2.13 -4.48 24.11
CA ASP A 26 -0.86 -4.80 24.78
C ASP A 26 0.18 -3.71 24.50
N LYS A 27 0.89 -3.28 25.54
CA LYS A 27 2.03 -2.36 25.40
C LYS A 27 3.11 -3.07 24.58
N ILE A 28 3.39 -2.56 23.39
CA ILE A 28 4.53 -2.99 22.58
C ILE A 28 5.81 -2.64 23.37
N TYR A 29 6.37 -3.60 24.10
CA TYR A 29 7.64 -3.45 24.83
C TYR A 29 8.74 -2.92 23.89
N LYS A 30 9.67 -2.09 24.42
CA LYS A 30 10.70 -1.39 23.61
C LYS A 30 11.63 -2.37 22.90
N GLU A 31 11.83 -3.55 23.49
CA GLU A 31 12.53 -4.69 22.92
C GLU A 31 11.91 -5.15 21.59
N PHE A 32 10.61 -4.91 21.39
CA PHE A 32 9.91 -5.28 20.16
C PHE A 32 10.10 -4.33 18.99
N LYS A 33 10.50 -3.07 19.25
CA LYS A 33 10.91 -2.13 18.18
C LYS A 33 12.24 -2.53 17.53
N LYS A 34 13.02 -3.42 18.16
CA LYS A 34 14.26 -3.98 17.57
C LYS A 34 13.95 -5.08 16.54
N PHE A 35 12.74 -5.59 16.50
CA PHE A 35 12.32 -6.57 15.50
C PHE A 35 11.66 -5.82 14.34
N TYR A 36 12.47 -5.50 13.32
CA TYR A 36 11.94 -5.06 12.03
C TYR A 36 11.16 -6.22 11.42
N PHE A 37 9.85 -6.17 11.55
CA PHE A 37 8.96 -6.96 10.72
C PHE A 37 8.91 -6.27 9.35
N TYR A 38 9.40 -6.98 8.33
CA TYR A 38 9.45 -6.63 6.90
C TYR A 38 10.55 -5.70 6.38
N SER A 39 11.46 -6.25 5.55
CA SER A 39 12.20 -5.46 4.55
C SER A 39 12.41 -6.16 3.21
N ASP A 40 12.49 -7.49 3.17
CA ASP A 40 12.94 -8.16 1.94
C ASP A 40 11.81 -8.63 1.03
N ALA A 41 10.58 -8.80 1.52
CA ALA A 41 9.42 -9.08 0.66
C ALA A 41 8.83 -7.81 0.03
N TYR A 42 9.08 -6.63 0.62
CA TYR A 42 8.65 -5.36 0.06
C TYR A 42 9.45 -4.99 -1.19
N ARG A 43 10.73 -5.37 -1.28
CA ARG A 43 11.57 -5.04 -2.44
C ARG A 43 11.10 -5.71 -3.74
N PRO A 44 10.83 -7.03 -3.78
CA PRO A 44 10.25 -7.68 -4.96
C PRO A 44 8.87 -7.11 -5.31
N LEU A 45 8.03 -6.83 -4.31
CA LEU A 45 6.70 -6.26 -4.54
C LEU A 45 6.79 -4.84 -5.12
N LYS A 46 7.66 -4.01 -4.56
CA LYS A 46 7.93 -2.66 -5.07
C LYS A 46 8.42 -2.72 -6.52
N SER A 47 9.42 -3.56 -6.80
CA SER A 47 9.95 -3.72 -8.15
C SER A 47 8.87 -4.20 -9.13
N ALA A 48 8.03 -5.16 -8.73
CA ALA A 48 6.93 -5.63 -9.56
C ALA A 48 5.90 -4.52 -9.83
N CYS A 49 5.53 -3.73 -8.82
CA CYS A 49 4.63 -2.59 -9.01
C CYS A 49 5.24 -1.52 -9.92
N GLU A 50 6.54 -1.21 -9.76
CA GLU A 50 7.24 -0.26 -10.64
C GLU A 50 7.23 -0.75 -12.09
N THR A 51 7.52 -2.03 -12.34
CA THR A 51 7.45 -2.62 -13.69
C THR A 51 6.03 -2.59 -14.27
N ILE A 52 5.02 -2.94 -13.47
CA ILE A 52 3.61 -2.92 -13.94
C ILE A 52 3.21 -1.49 -14.34
N ILE A 53 3.60 -0.48 -13.55
CA ILE A 53 3.29 0.91 -13.88
C ILE A 53 4.05 1.32 -15.15
N GLU A 54 5.34 1.01 -15.27
CA GLU A 54 6.15 1.37 -16.45
C GLU A 54 5.63 0.73 -17.74
N GLU A 55 5.19 -0.53 -17.70
CA GLU A 55 4.72 -1.25 -18.89
C GLU A 55 3.25 -0.93 -19.24
N TYR A 56 2.41 -0.63 -18.24
CA TYR A 56 0.96 -0.59 -18.41
C TYR A 56 0.31 0.73 -17.96
N GLU A 57 1.06 1.82 -17.83
CA GLU A 57 0.57 3.12 -17.36
C GLU A 57 -0.73 3.56 -18.08
N ASP A 58 -0.70 3.60 -19.41
CA ASP A 58 -1.83 4.08 -20.23
C ASP A 58 -3.04 3.13 -20.16
N GLU A 59 -2.81 1.81 -20.13
CA GLU A 59 -3.88 0.82 -20.03
C GLU A 59 -4.57 0.88 -18.66
N ILE A 60 -3.77 1.04 -17.59
CA ILE A 60 -4.28 1.24 -16.23
C ILE A 60 -5.11 2.53 -16.19
N PHE A 61 -4.64 3.64 -16.75
CA PHE A 61 -5.41 4.88 -16.80
C PHE A 61 -6.70 4.73 -17.61
N SER A 62 -6.67 4.03 -18.75
CA SER A 62 -7.85 3.76 -19.56
C SER A 62 -8.89 2.93 -18.80
N LEU A 63 -8.47 1.88 -18.10
CA LEU A 63 -9.36 1.05 -17.27
C LEU A 63 -10.00 1.86 -16.14
N ILE A 64 -9.20 2.68 -15.42
CA ILE A 64 -9.71 3.50 -14.33
C ILE A 64 -10.69 4.57 -14.87
N ALA A 65 -10.38 5.18 -16.03
CA ALA A 65 -11.26 6.16 -16.66
C ALA A 65 -12.57 5.55 -17.19
N GLN A 66 -12.56 4.27 -17.57
CA GLN A 66 -13.76 3.53 -17.97
C GLN A 66 -14.64 3.15 -16.78
N GLU A 67 -14.05 2.72 -15.66
CA GLU A 67 -14.79 2.20 -14.50
C GLU A 67 -15.35 3.32 -13.61
N ALA A 68 -14.62 4.42 -13.47
CA ALA A 68 -15.13 5.61 -12.81
C ALA A 68 -15.79 6.49 -13.87
N HIS A 69 -17.12 6.64 -13.84
CA HIS A 69 -17.85 7.64 -14.63
C HIS A 69 -17.08 8.96 -14.62
N SER A 70 -16.36 9.18 -15.73
CA SER A 70 -15.40 10.25 -15.95
C SER A 70 -14.52 10.59 -14.74
N LEU A 71 -13.56 9.71 -14.41
CA LEU A 71 -12.47 10.05 -13.49
C LEU A 71 -11.81 11.38 -13.90
N ALA A 72 -11.65 11.60 -15.21
CA ALA A 72 -11.12 12.85 -15.76
C ALA A 72 -11.95 14.06 -15.31
N ASP A 73 -13.29 14.01 -15.41
CA ASP A 73 -14.14 15.12 -14.96
C ASP A 73 -14.05 15.30 -13.44
N LYS A 74 -14.00 14.23 -12.64
CA LYS A 74 -13.85 14.35 -11.18
C LYS A 74 -12.50 14.92 -10.76
N LEU A 75 -11.42 14.52 -11.43
CA LEU A 75 -10.09 15.06 -11.16
C LEU A 75 -10.02 16.53 -11.59
N CYS A 76 -10.56 16.84 -12.77
CA CYS A 76 -10.51 18.16 -13.34
C CYS A 76 -11.43 19.16 -12.62
N SER A 77 -12.60 18.71 -12.14
CA SER A 77 -13.54 19.55 -11.37
C SER A 77 -13.26 19.49 -9.86
N GLU A 78 -13.51 18.36 -9.19
CA GLU A 78 -13.51 18.28 -7.71
C GLU A 78 -12.13 18.44 -7.05
N LYS A 79 -11.04 18.14 -7.77
CA LYS A 79 -9.69 18.12 -7.20
C LYS A 79 -8.75 19.21 -7.69
N SER A 80 -8.95 19.71 -8.91
CA SER A 80 -8.01 20.65 -9.52
C SER A 80 -8.64 21.94 -10.03
N ASP A 81 -9.97 22.09 -10.03
CA ASP A 81 -10.71 23.26 -10.54
C ASP A 81 -10.32 23.67 -11.97
N LEU A 82 -9.75 22.75 -12.75
CA LEU A 82 -9.32 22.98 -14.12
C LEU A 82 -10.46 22.84 -15.14
N CYS A 83 -11.57 22.21 -14.75
CA CYS A 83 -12.78 22.07 -15.56
C CYS A 83 -13.99 22.60 -14.81
N GLU A 84 -14.77 23.47 -15.44
CA GLU A 84 -16.10 23.84 -14.94
C GLU A 84 -17.04 22.65 -15.09
N THR A 85 -17.64 22.21 -13.98
CA THR A 85 -18.87 21.44 -14.06
C THR A 85 -19.89 22.34 -14.72
N SER A 86 -20.31 22.01 -15.94
CA SER A 86 -21.42 22.67 -16.62
C SER A 86 -22.63 22.69 -15.70
N THR A 87 -22.77 23.74 -14.91
CA THR A 87 -24.06 24.17 -14.40
C THR A 87 -24.82 24.55 -15.65
N HIS A 88 -25.73 23.67 -16.07
CA HIS A 88 -26.76 23.99 -17.04
C HIS A 88 -27.38 25.33 -16.64
N HIS A 89 -26.91 26.41 -17.24
CA HIS A 89 -27.62 27.67 -17.28
C HIS A 89 -28.88 27.37 -18.09
N THR A 90 -29.94 27.05 -17.35
CA THR A 90 -31.29 27.05 -17.89
C THR A 90 -31.62 28.53 -18.03
N GLU A 91 -31.23 29.12 -19.16
CA GLU A 91 -31.76 30.41 -19.56
C GLU A 91 -33.26 30.22 -19.79
N LEU A 92 -34.05 30.96 -19.01
CA LEU A 92 -35.50 31.04 -19.07
C LEU A 92 -35.88 32.51 -19.28
#